data_AF-A0A5C5UL20-F1
#
_entry.id   AF-A0A5C5UL20-F1
#
_cell.length_a   1.000
_cell.length_b   1.000
_cell.length_c   1.000
_cell.angle_alpha   90.00
_cell.angle_beta   90.00
_cell.angle_gamma   90.00
#
_symmetry.space_group_name_H-M   'P 1'
#
loop_
_entity.id
_entity.type
_entity.pdbx_description
1 polymer ?
#
loop_
_entity_poly.entity_id
_entity_poly.type
_entity_poly.pdbx_seq_one_letter_code
_entity_poly.pdbx_strand_id
1 'polypeptide(L)'
;MSPRLQPELIGDRCIRVRGSDTDGLVEFAVIHQLGLAHIEGQRILMFGDESAAFSSETGSWYLAVAPRAGLLETLRYAEAHLSEHHHDFLVIRNLSTDETYVQGRPNGDGSWVIEYRNGHRDRHYQLPVPNVKWVAGLMDLWMTRDRRFLNQPWKKVGYDFLLFQPDPEHPLGSVNFMETPLAARYYARPATSQFLTAVLRNLTTSVSAIPGVSLFDAPHITGDRCIQVTVAQSSAPKMFPFLLEFAAKNQLGLLDLFRHLVLLFGDEDLRVEVSTPEWTLPGVSFAGLPALLQAATQGLFDNKPVFEFHVKESGTLITAEYELGFWAIGRGRQVQEVKEAQEAADIIQAWCVPERVRRQQAQRG
;
A
#
# COMPACT_ATOMS: atom_id res chain seq x y z
N MET A 1 6.92 -20.12 39.94
CA MET A 1 6.05 -19.08 40.53
C MET A 1 6.92 -17.97 41.07
N SER A 2 6.88 -16.78 40.42
CA SER A 2 7.61 -15.60 40.88
C SER A 2 7.04 -15.12 42.22
N PRO A 3 7.87 -14.83 43.25
CA PRO A 3 7.43 -14.51 44.61
C PRO A 3 6.70 -13.16 44.79
N ARG A 4 6.17 -12.55 43.72
CA ARG A 4 5.54 -11.21 43.75
C ARG A 4 4.04 -11.18 43.51
N LEU A 5 3.41 -12.30 43.17
CA LEU A 5 1.96 -12.36 42.97
C LEU A 5 1.28 -12.61 44.32
N GLN A 6 0.43 -11.67 44.77
CA GLN A 6 -0.44 -11.82 45.95
C GLN A 6 -1.85 -12.15 45.48
N PRO A 7 -2.21 -13.45 45.28
CA PRO A 7 -3.54 -13.84 44.86
C PRO A 7 -4.55 -13.69 45.99
N GLU A 8 -5.73 -13.18 45.66
CA GLU A 8 -6.85 -13.00 46.56
C GLU A 8 -8.12 -13.52 45.89
N LEU A 9 -8.83 -14.43 46.54
CA LEU A 9 -10.14 -14.86 46.07
C LEU A 9 -11.13 -13.71 46.17
N ILE A 10 -11.80 -13.39 45.06
CA ILE A 10 -12.83 -12.36 45.00
C ILE A 10 -14.09 -12.95 44.36
N GLY A 11 -15.25 -12.79 45.00
CA GLY A 11 -16.52 -13.33 44.48
C GLY A 11 -16.52 -14.86 44.30
N ASP A 12 -17.34 -15.35 43.36
CA ASP A 12 -17.38 -16.76 42.97
C ASP A 12 -16.47 -16.98 41.75
N ARG A 13 -15.52 -17.93 41.87
CA ARG A 13 -14.60 -18.37 40.80
C ARG A 13 -13.63 -17.33 40.24
N CYS A 14 -13.38 -16.21 40.93
CA CYS A 14 -12.39 -15.22 40.49
C CYS A 14 -11.22 -15.10 41.46
N ILE A 15 -10.02 -14.94 40.91
CA ILE A 15 -8.79 -14.65 41.65
C ILE A 15 -8.29 -13.29 41.18
N ARG A 16 -8.17 -12.36 42.12
CA ARG A 16 -7.50 -11.08 41.90
C ARG A 16 -6.03 -11.26 42.19
N VAL A 17 -5.18 -10.80 41.28
CA VAL A 17 -3.73 -10.76 41.49
C VAL A 17 -3.27 -9.31 41.33
N ARG A 18 -2.46 -8.82 42.27
CA ARG A 18 -1.80 -7.52 42.15
C ARG A 18 -0.37 -7.74 41.69
N GLY A 19 0.03 -7.07 40.61
CA GLY A 19 1.38 -7.18 40.07
C GLY A 19 1.52 -6.48 38.71
N SER A 20 2.76 -6.22 38.31
CA SER A 20 3.12 -5.64 37.01
C SER A 20 3.61 -6.67 36.00
N ASP A 21 3.68 -7.94 36.38
CA ASP A 21 4.17 -9.05 35.56
C ASP A 21 3.01 -9.63 34.73
N THR A 22 2.68 -8.93 33.64
CA THR A 22 1.59 -9.31 32.74
C THR A 22 1.91 -10.61 31.98
N ASP A 23 3.17 -10.81 31.58
CA ASP A 23 3.58 -11.95 30.76
C ASP A 23 3.45 -13.26 31.54
N GLY A 24 3.92 -13.29 32.79
CA GLY A 24 3.77 -14.46 33.65
C GLY A 24 2.30 -14.78 33.99
N LEU A 25 1.44 -13.76 34.06
CA LEU A 25 -0.01 -13.95 34.25
C LEU A 25 -0.70 -14.51 33.01
N VAL A 26 -0.31 -14.04 31.81
CA VAL A 26 -0.81 -14.59 30.55
C VAL A 26 -0.40 -16.05 30.44
N GLU A 27 0.88 -16.38 30.62
CA GLU A 27 1.36 -17.77 30.56
C GLU A 27 0.60 -18.68 31.55
N PHE A 28 0.44 -18.23 32.80
CA PHE A 28 -0.32 -18.96 33.81
C PHE A 28 -1.79 -19.17 33.39
N ALA A 29 -2.45 -18.13 32.89
CA ALA A 29 -3.83 -18.20 32.43
C ALA A 29 -4.00 -19.18 31.27
N VAL A 30 -3.06 -19.22 30.31
CA VAL A 30 -3.07 -20.17 29.19
C VAL A 30 -2.95 -21.61 29.69
N ILE A 31 -1.96 -21.89 30.54
CA ILE A 31 -1.69 -23.23 31.08
C ILE A 31 -2.91 -23.78 31.82
N HIS A 32 -3.64 -22.91 32.53
CA HIS A 32 -4.75 -23.28 33.38
C HIS A 32 -6.13 -23.00 32.76
N GLN A 33 -6.20 -22.59 31.49
CA GLN A 33 -7.46 -22.27 30.79
C GLN A 33 -8.33 -21.27 31.56
N LEU A 34 -7.70 -20.20 32.04
CA LEU A 34 -8.36 -19.16 32.82
C LEU A 34 -8.59 -17.92 31.96
N GLY A 35 -9.74 -17.27 32.16
CA GLY A 35 -9.93 -15.91 31.70
C GLY A 35 -9.02 -14.94 32.46
N LEU A 36 -8.54 -13.90 31.77
CA LEU A 36 -7.74 -12.83 32.34
C LEU A 36 -8.39 -11.50 32.01
N ALA A 37 -8.68 -10.71 33.04
CA ALA A 37 -9.23 -9.37 32.88
C ALA A 37 -8.31 -8.34 33.56
N HIS A 38 -8.06 -7.24 32.86
CA HIS A 38 -7.36 -6.08 33.38
C HIS A 38 -8.38 -5.08 33.89
N ILE A 39 -8.57 -5.03 35.21
CA ILE A 39 -9.65 -4.27 35.87
C ILE A 39 -9.52 -2.77 35.63
N GLU A 40 -8.32 -2.19 35.79
CA GLU A 40 -8.10 -0.75 35.63
C GLU A 40 -8.31 -0.30 34.18
N GLY A 41 -7.84 -1.11 33.22
CA GLY A 41 -8.09 -0.88 31.80
C GLY A 41 -9.45 -1.37 31.31
N GLN A 42 -10.32 -1.84 32.22
CA GLN A 42 -11.67 -2.33 31.95
C GLN A 42 -11.78 -3.26 30.73
N ARG A 43 -10.82 -4.17 30.58
CA ARG A 43 -10.71 -5.04 29.40
C ARG A 43 -10.53 -6.50 29.77
N ILE A 44 -11.18 -7.37 29.02
CA ILE A 44 -10.86 -8.80 29.01
C ILE A 44 -9.67 -8.98 28.07
N LEU A 45 -8.59 -9.56 28.58
CA LEU A 45 -7.40 -9.92 27.82
C LEU A 45 -7.49 -11.34 27.28
N MET A 46 -8.07 -12.23 28.08
CA MET A 46 -8.22 -13.65 27.77
C MET A 46 -9.57 -14.18 28.25
N PHE A 47 -10.14 -15.11 27.50
CA PHE A 47 -11.41 -15.77 27.73
C PHE A 47 -11.25 -17.16 28.36
N GLY A 48 -10.03 -17.69 28.44
CA GLY A 48 -9.73 -19.03 28.95
C GLY A 48 -9.84 -20.14 27.91
N ASP A 49 -10.00 -19.78 26.64
CA ASP A 49 -10.11 -20.69 25.50
C ASP A 49 -8.98 -20.51 24.49
N GLU A 50 -7.91 -19.85 24.92
CA GLU A 50 -6.79 -19.47 24.09
C GLU A 50 -6.05 -20.67 23.50
N SER A 51 -5.69 -20.54 22.23
CA SER A 51 -4.80 -21.48 21.56
C SER A 51 -3.38 -20.92 21.51
N ALA A 52 -2.45 -21.58 22.20
CA ALA A 52 -1.03 -21.24 22.18
C ALA A 52 -0.33 -21.52 20.84
N ALA A 53 -0.99 -22.21 19.90
CA ALA A 53 -0.48 -22.43 18.55
C ALA A 53 -0.53 -21.15 17.66
N PHE A 54 -1.24 -20.12 18.12
CA PHE A 54 -1.46 -18.88 17.38
C PHE A 54 -1.13 -17.68 18.26
N SER A 55 -0.85 -16.54 17.64
CA SER A 55 -0.84 -15.23 18.32
C SER A 55 -1.94 -14.35 17.75
N SER A 56 -2.35 -13.34 18.52
CA SER A 56 -3.27 -12.28 18.08
C SER A 56 -2.62 -10.92 18.28
N GLU A 57 -2.69 -10.05 17.27
CA GLU A 57 -2.09 -8.72 17.31
C GLU A 57 -2.89 -7.70 16.51
N THR A 58 -2.70 -6.43 16.85
CA THR A 58 -3.03 -5.27 16.02
C THR A 58 -1.80 -4.36 15.92
N GLY A 59 -1.93 -3.19 15.29
CA GLY A 59 -0.89 -2.15 15.35
C GLY A 59 -0.57 -1.65 16.77
N SER A 60 -1.45 -1.88 17.75
CA SER A 60 -1.37 -1.31 19.11
C SER A 60 -1.24 -2.31 20.24
N TRP A 61 -1.49 -3.61 20.01
CA TRP A 61 -1.33 -4.65 21.03
C TRP A 61 -0.95 -5.99 20.45
N TYR A 62 -0.34 -6.84 21.28
CA TYR A 62 0.11 -8.19 20.93
C TYR A 62 -0.16 -9.14 22.09
N LEU A 63 -0.65 -10.34 21.78
CA LEU A 63 -0.71 -11.48 22.68
C LEU A 63 -0.15 -12.72 21.99
N ALA A 64 0.72 -13.47 22.67
CA ALA A 64 1.30 -14.73 22.19
C ALA A 64 0.31 -15.91 22.21
N VAL A 65 -0.98 -15.62 22.11
CA VAL A 65 -2.11 -16.53 22.09
C VAL A 65 -3.23 -15.93 21.24
N ALA A 66 -4.14 -16.77 20.75
CA ALA A 66 -5.37 -16.29 20.11
C ALA A 66 -6.60 -16.92 20.79
N PRO A 67 -7.65 -16.13 21.09
CA PRO A 67 -8.89 -16.67 21.63
C PRO A 67 -9.63 -17.49 20.55
N ARG A 68 -10.59 -18.33 20.97
CA ARG A 68 -11.42 -19.11 20.04
C ARG A 68 -12.87 -18.65 20.04
N ALA A 69 -13.66 -19.02 21.03
CA ALA A 69 -15.00 -18.49 21.26
C ALA A 69 -14.96 -16.97 21.55
N GLY A 70 -13.86 -16.46 22.11
CA GLY A 70 -13.64 -15.03 22.33
C GLY A 70 -13.33 -14.18 21.09
N LEU A 71 -13.18 -14.78 19.89
CA LEU A 71 -12.82 -14.05 18.66
C LEU A 71 -13.78 -12.92 18.32
N LEU A 72 -15.09 -13.15 18.47
CA LEU A 72 -16.10 -12.15 18.12
C LEU A 72 -15.98 -10.89 18.98
N GLU A 73 -15.80 -11.05 20.29
CA GLU A 73 -15.68 -9.90 21.19
C GLU A 73 -14.33 -9.21 21.02
N THR A 74 -13.27 -9.97 20.73
CA THR A 74 -11.95 -9.42 20.38
C THR A 74 -12.02 -8.56 19.13
N LEU A 75 -12.70 -9.03 18.08
CA LEU A 75 -12.90 -8.27 16.85
C LEU A 75 -13.77 -7.04 17.05
N ARG A 76 -14.81 -7.10 17.89
CA ARG A 76 -15.64 -5.92 18.23
C ARG A 76 -14.86 -4.88 19.01
N TYR A 77 -14.02 -5.33 19.94
CA TYR A 77 -13.11 -4.44 20.63
C TYR A 77 -12.15 -3.79 19.64
N ALA A 78 -11.57 -4.58 18.73
CA ALA A 78 -10.73 -4.06 17.66
C ALA A 78 -11.49 -3.05 16.79
N GLU A 79 -12.71 -3.33 16.31
CA GLU A 79 -13.52 -2.39 15.52
C GLU A 79 -13.68 -1.01 16.18
N ALA A 80 -13.94 -1.00 17.49
CA ALA A 80 -14.12 0.23 18.24
C ALA A 80 -12.82 1.05 18.40
N HIS A 81 -11.64 0.42 18.28
CA HIS A 81 -10.35 1.05 18.56
C HIS A 81 -9.40 1.13 17.35
N LEU A 82 -9.63 0.35 16.29
CA LEU A 82 -8.89 0.41 15.02
C LEU A 82 -9.46 1.50 14.09
N SER A 83 -10.66 2.01 14.39
CA SER A 83 -11.34 3.04 13.58
C SER A 83 -10.58 4.36 13.51
N GLU A 84 -9.69 4.64 14.48
CA GLU A 84 -8.84 5.84 14.48
C GLU A 84 -7.70 5.78 13.46
N HIS A 85 -7.33 4.58 12.97
CA HIS A 85 -6.16 4.39 12.11
C HIS A 85 -6.45 3.83 10.73
N HIS A 86 -7.71 3.52 10.38
CA HIS A 86 -8.24 3.06 9.07
C HIS A 86 -7.50 1.90 8.33
N HIS A 87 -6.33 1.49 8.79
CA HIS A 87 -5.40 0.55 8.17
C HIS A 87 -4.95 -0.56 9.11
N ASP A 88 -5.34 -0.49 10.38
CA ASP A 88 -5.02 -1.55 11.33
C ASP A 88 -5.90 -2.77 11.11
N PHE A 89 -5.28 -3.95 11.19
CA PHE A 89 -5.94 -5.24 11.14
C PHE A 89 -5.88 -5.89 12.52
N LEU A 90 -6.88 -6.71 12.86
CA LEU A 90 -6.65 -7.80 13.80
C LEU A 90 -6.03 -8.95 13.03
N VAL A 91 -4.82 -9.36 13.40
CA VAL A 91 -4.06 -10.43 12.77
C VAL A 91 -3.96 -11.62 13.73
N ILE A 92 -4.33 -12.80 13.26
CA ILE A 92 -4.07 -14.07 13.92
C ILE A 92 -2.97 -14.81 13.14
N ARG A 93 -1.81 -15.02 13.76
CA ARG A 93 -0.66 -15.70 13.13
C ARG A 93 -0.52 -17.12 13.63
N ASN A 94 -0.14 -18.05 12.76
CA ASN A 94 0.26 -19.39 13.15
C ASN A 94 1.73 -19.38 13.55
N LEU A 95 2.04 -19.69 14.81
CA LEU A 95 3.40 -19.63 15.34
C LEU A 95 4.30 -20.78 14.88
N SER A 96 3.74 -21.83 14.27
CA SER A 96 4.50 -22.97 13.74
C SER A 96 5.03 -22.76 12.31
N THR A 97 4.58 -21.71 11.63
CA THR A 97 4.86 -21.50 10.20
C THR A 97 5.03 -20.03 9.89
N ASP A 98 6.16 -19.67 9.29
CA ASP A 98 6.40 -18.30 8.85
C ASP A 98 5.36 -17.85 7.81
N GLU A 99 5.06 -16.55 7.83
CA GLU A 99 4.17 -15.85 6.89
C GLU A 99 2.75 -16.46 6.73
N THR A 100 2.26 -17.19 7.73
CA THR A 100 0.93 -17.79 7.70
C THR A 100 0.02 -17.14 8.73
N TYR A 101 -0.97 -16.39 8.24
CA TYR A 101 -1.87 -15.62 9.08
C TYR A 101 -3.26 -15.48 8.45
N VAL A 102 -4.24 -15.17 9.27
CA VAL A 102 -5.54 -14.62 8.86
C VAL A 102 -5.72 -13.27 9.54
N GLN A 103 -6.27 -12.30 8.84
CA GLN A 103 -6.46 -10.96 9.37
C GLN A 103 -7.79 -10.37 8.95
N GLY A 104 -8.34 -9.45 9.73
CA GLY A 104 -9.61 -8.78 9.42
C GLY A 104 -9.59 -7.30 9.79
N ARG A 105 -10.26 -6.49 8.99
CA ARG A 105 -10.49 -5.07 9.27
C ARG A 105 -11.87 -4.59 8.82
N PRO A 106 -12.44 -3.57 9.48
CA PRO A 106 -13.69 -2.94 9.04
C PRO A 106 -13.48 -2.05 7.81
N ASN A 107 -14.52 -1.89 6.99
CA ASN A 107 -14.55 -0.98 5.82
C ASN A 107 -15.18 0.38 6.12
N GLY A 108 -15.65 0.62 7.36
CA GLY A 108 -16.29 1.87 7.77
C GLY A 108 -17.79 1.99 7.44
N ASP A 109 -18.32 1.13 6.56
CA ASP A 109 -19.75 1.03 6.23
C ASP A 109 -20.49 -0.11 6.96
N GLY A 110 -19.84 -0.70 7.97
CA GLY A 110 -20.31 -1.88 8.70
C GLY A 110 -19.95 -3.21 8.05
N SER A 111 -19.45 -3.21 6.81
CA SER A 111 -18.84 -4.39 6.19
C SER A 111 -17.39 -4.56 6.62
N TRP A 112 -16.84 -5.74 6.36
CA TRP A 112 -15.49 -6.12 6.73
C TRP A 112 -14.76 -6.75 5.54
N VAL A 113 -13.43 -6.71 5.57
CA VAL A 113 -12.59 -7.55 4.73
C VAL A 113 -11.83 -8.51 5.61
N ILE A 114 -11.82 -9.78 5.24
CA ILE A 114 -10.93 -10.79 5.81
C ILE A 114 -9.91 -11.20 4.75
N GLU A 115 -8.65 -11.33 5.18
CA GLU A 115 -7.55 -11.75 4.34
C GLU A 115 -6.81 -12.93 5.00
N TYR A 116 -6.19 -13.79 4.21
CA TYR A 116 -5.26 -14.78 4.76
C TYR A 116 -4.06 -14.97 3.84
N ARG A 117 -2.89 -15.18 4.46
CA ARG A 117 -1.66 -15.57 3.77
C ARG A 117 -1.31 -16.99 4.15
N ASN A 118 -0.95 -17.78 3.15
CA ASN A 118 -0.52 -19.16 3.33
C ASN A 118 0.98 -19.28 3.01
N GLY A 119 1.83 -18.81 3.92
CA GLY A 119 3.29 -19.00 3.92
C GLY A 119 4.08 -18.45 2.73
N HIS A 120 3.44 -17.67 1.84
CA HIS A 120 4.12 -16.99 0.74
C HIS A 120 3.30 -15.76 0.34
N ARG A 121 3.97 -14.66 0.02
CA ARG A 121 3.33 -13.40 -0.40
C ARG A 121 2.31 -13.52 -1.55
N ASP A 122 2.57 -14.39 -2.53
CA ASP A 122 1.63 -14.62 -3.66
C ASP A 122 0.47 -15.57 -3.32
N ARG A 123 0.50 -16.19 -2.15
CA ARG A 123 -0.60 -17.00 -1.60
C ARG A 123 -1.35 -16.17 -0.57
N HIS A 124 -1.67 -14.94 -0.95
CA HIS A 124 -2.45 -13.99 -0.18
C HIS A 124 -3.83 -13.82 -0.83
N TYR A 125 -4.88 -13.88 -0.01
CA TYR A 125 -6.25 -13.90 -0.49
C TYR A 125 -7.13 -13.02 0.38
N GLN A 126 -8.18 -12.47 -0.20
CA GLN A 126 -9.16 -11.62 0.46
C GLN A 126 -10.58 -12.06 0.16
N LEU A 127 -11.49 -11.72 1.07
CA LEU A 127 -12.93 -11.90 0.94
C LEU A 127 -13.64 -10.74 1.66
N PRO A 128 -14.45 -9.93 0.95
CA PRO A 128 -15.37 -9.02 1.62
C PRO A 128 -16.48 -9.82 2.30
N VAL A 129 -16.82 -9.47 3.53
CA VAL A 129 -17.85 -10.12 4.34
C VAL A 129 -18.77 -9.08 4.97
N PRO A 130 -20.05 -9.41 5.22
CA PRO A 130 -21.05 -8.39 5.54
C PRO A 130 -20.94 -7.81 6.96
N ASN A 131 -20.26 -8.49 7.89
CA ASN A 131 -20.08 -8.01 9.26
C ASN A 131 -19.03 -8.82 10.04
N VAL A 132 -18.68 -8.34 11.23
CA VAL A 132 -17.70 -8.94 12.14
C VAL A 132 -17.98 -10.40 12.53
N LYS A 133 -19.24 -10.84 12.58
CA LYS A 133 -19.57 -12.25 12.93
C LYS A 133 -19.05 -13.23 11.88
N TRP A 134 -19.08 -12.83 10.61
CA TRP A 134 -18.51 -13.62 9.53
C TRP A 134 -17.00 -13.73 9.65
N VAL A 135 -16.32 -12.63 10.00
CA VAL A 135 -14.86 -12.63 10.22
C VAL A 135 -14.48 -13.60 11.33
N ALA A 136 -15.13 -13.50 12.49
CA ALA A 136 -14.89 -14.41 13.63
C ALA A 136 -15.08 -15.88 13.24
N GLY A 137 -16.19 -16.20 12.54
CA GLY A 137 -16.46 -17.56 12.09
C GLY A 137 -15.39 -18.08 11.12
N LEU A 138 -14.93 -17.26 10.18
CA LEU A 138 -13.89 -17.66 9.24
C LEU A 138 -12.52 -17.81 9.91
N MET A 139 -12.17 -16.94 10.87
CA MET A 139 -10.95 -17.09 11.65
C MET A 139 -10.95 -18.38 12.47
N ASP A 140 -12.06 -18.75 13.12
CA ASP A 140 -12.16 -20.04 13.83
C ASP A 140 -12.06 -21.24 12.87
N LEU A 141 -12.70 -21.19 11.70
CA LEU A 141 -12.55 -22.23 10.67
C LEU A 141 -11.08 -22.36 10.21
N TRP A 142 -10.37 -21.25 10.07
CA TRP A 142 -8.95 -21.26 9.72
C TRP A 142 -8.09 -21.86 10.84
N MET A 143 -8.28 -21.42 12.09
CA MET A 143 -7.55 -21.92 13.26
C MET A 143 -7.77 -23.42 13.48
N THR A 144 -8.97 -23.92 13.17
CA THR A 144 -9.33 -25.34 13.26
C THR A 144 -8.94 -26.16 12.04
N ARG A 145 -8.38 -25.52 11.00
CA ARG A 145 -8.06 -26.16 9.71
C ARG A 145 -9.28 -26.80 9.04
N ASP A 146 -10.46 -26.24 9.27
CA ASP A 146 -11.70 -26.71 8.67
C ASP A 146 -11.72 -26.42 7.16
N ARG A 147 -12.04 -27.43 6.35
CA ARG A 147 -12.05 -27.32 4.88
C ARG A 147 -13.06 -26.30 4.36
N ARG A 148 -14.10 -25.98 5.13
CA ARG A 148 -15.08 -24.92 4.80
C ARG A 148 -14.43 -23.56 4.65
N PHE A 149 -13.31 -23.32 5.33
CA PHE A 149 -12.51 -22.11 5.13
C PHE A 149 -12.01 -22.00 3.69
N LEU A 150 -11.41 -23.07 3.16
CA LEU A 150 -10.87 -23.07 1.79
C LEU A 150 -11.95 -23.07 0.70
N ASN A 151 -13.18 -23.46 1.03
CA ASN A 151 -14.30 -23.48 0.09
C ASN A 151 -14.98 -22.10 -0.10
N GLN A 152 -14.52 -21.06 0.59
CA GLN A 152 -15.03 -19.70 0.36
C GLN A 152 -14.54 -19.13 -0.99
N PRO A 153 -15.26 -18.16 -1.58
CA PRO A 153 -14.88 -17.57 -2.87
C PRO A 153 -13.74 -16.55 -2.71
N TRP A 154 -12.60 -17.01 -2.21
CA TRP A 154 -11.39 -16.22 -2.01
C TRP A 154 -10.90 -15.61 -3.33
N LYS A 155 -10.60 -14.31 -3.30
CA LYS A 155 -9.90 -13.62 -4.39
C LYS A 155 -8.44 -13.47 -4.03
N LYS A 156 -7.53 -13.68 -4.98
CA LYS A 156 -6.11 -13.40 -4.74
C LYS A 156 -5.87 -11.91 -4.55
N VAL A 157 -5.01 -11.56 -3.61
CA VAL A 157 -4.51 -10.20 -3.43
C VAL A 157 -3.21 -10.07 -4.23
N GLY A 158 -3.28 -9.30 -5.32
CA GLY A 158 -2.14 -9.04 -6.19
C GLY A 158 -1.37 -7.77 -5.82
N TYR A 159 -0.46 -7.41 -6.71
CA TYR A 159 0.08 -6.07 -6.82
C TYR A 159 -0.62 -5.38 -7.99
N ASP A 160 -1.29 -4.28 -7.70
CA ASP A 160 -2.09 -3.55 -8.68
C ASP A 160 -1.30 -2.36 -9.24
N PHE A 161 -1.24 -2.29 -10.57
CA PHE A 161 -0.83 -1.09 -11.29
C PHE A 161 -2.04 -0.54 -12.04
N LEU A 162 -2.10 0.78 -12.16
CA LEU A 162 -3.13 1.47 -12.93
C LEU A 162 -2.48 2.31 -14.02
N LEU A 163 -2.77 1.99 -15.28
CA LEU A 163 -2.50 2.87 -16.41
C LEU A 163 -3.72 3.75 -16.63
N PHE A 164 -3.55 5.04 -16.87
CA PHE A 164 -4.68 5.94 -17.11
C PHE A 164 -4.43 6.87 -18.29
N GLN A 165 -5.50 7.17 -19.01
CA GLN A 165 -5.44 8.23 -20.01
C GLN A 165 -5.41 9.59 -19.26
N PRO A 166 -4.42 10.46 -19.52
CA PRO A 166 -4.37 11.78 -18.90
C PRO A 166 -5.57 12.63 -19.31
N ASP A 167 -5.89 13.59 -18.45
CA ASP A 167 -6.90 14.62 -18.71
C ASP A 167 -6.20 15.98 -18.86
N PRO A 168 -6.01 16.49 -20.09
CA PRO A 168 -5.29 17.74 -20.31
C PRO A 168 -5.94 18.96 -19.64
N GLU A 169 -7.25 18.91 -19.40
CA GLU A 169 -7.99 20.01 -18.76
C GLU A 169 -7.87 19.95 -17.23
N HIS A 170 -7.50 18.79 -16.68
CA HIS A 170 -7.46 18.53 -15.24
C HIS A 170 -6.15 17.82 -14.85
N PRO A 171 -5.00 18.53 -14.86
CA PRO A 171 -3.72 17.97 -14.42
C PRO A 171 -3.79 17.53 -12.95
N LEU A 172 -3.03 16.48 -12.60
CA LEU A 172 -3.18 15.80 -11.30
C LEU A 172 -2.78 16.63 -10.09
N GLY A 173 -1.84 17.58 -10.23
CA GLY A 173 -1.41 18.50 -9.17
C GLY A 173 -0.69 17.87 -7.96
N SER A 174 -0.78 16.55 -7.78
CA SER A 174 -0.11 15.76 -6.75
C SER A 174 0.32 14.41 -7.32
N VAL A 175 1.34 13.79 -6.73
CA VAL A 175 1.68 12.39 -6.99
C VAL A 175 0.95 11.43 -6.04
N ASN A 176 0.37 11.93 -4.94
CA ASN A 176 -0.41 11.11 -4.04
C ASN A 176 -1.79 10.86 -4.65
N PHE A 177 -2.06 9.63 -5.07
CA PHE A 177 -3.32 9.22 -5.73
C PHE A 177 -4.57 9.75 -5.04
N MET A 178 -4.61 9.70 -3.71
CA MET A 178 -5.78 10.09 -2.91
C MET A 178 -6.06 11.60 -2.94
N GLU A 179 -5.07 12.40 -3.33
CA GLU A 179 -5.17 13.86 -3.46
C GLU A 179 -5.48 14.30 -4.90
N THR A 180 -5.66 13.36 -5.82
CA THR A 180 -5.88 13.66 -7.24
C THR A 180 -7.32 13.37 -7.69
N PRO A 181 -7.77 13.99 -8.79
CA PRO A 181 -9.02 13.62 -9.45
C PRO A 181 -9.06 12.16 -9.94
N LEU A 182 -7.90 11.49 -10.03
CA LEU A 182 -7.80 10.09 -10.48
C LEU A 182 -8.49 9.13 -9.52
N ALA A 183 -8.54 9.44 -8.21
CA ALA A 183 -9.26 8.59 -7.25
C ALA A 183 -10.75 8.47 -7.59
N ALA A 184 -11.41 9.60 -7.89
CA ALA A 184 -12.81 9.60 -8.31
C ALA A 184 -13.01 8.85 -9.64
N ARG A 185 -12.06 8.98 -10.57
CA ARG A 185 -12.07 8.23 -11.84
C ARG A 185 -11.92 6.73 -11.63
N TYR A 186 -11.01 6.29 -10.77
CA TYR A 186 -10.77 4.88 -10.48
C TYR A 186 -12.03 4.19 -9.93
N TYR A 187 -12.75 4.84 -9.01
CA TYR A 187 -13.99 4.32 -8.43
C TYR A 187 -15.26 4.55 -9.27
N ALA A 188 -15.14 5.22 -10.43
CA ALA A 188 -16.26 5.43 -11.32
C ALA A 188 -16.69 4.12 -12.03
N ARG A 189 -17.81 4.17 -12.77
CA ARG A 189 -18.18 3.06 -13.64
C ARG A 189 -17.15 2.92 -14.77
N PRO A 190 -16.81 1.68 -15.17
CA PRO A 190 -15.92 1.43 -16.30
C PRO A 190 -16.35 2.20 -17.56
N ALA A 191 -15.47 3.08 -18.04
CA ALA A 191 -15.61 3.81 -19.28
C ALA A 191 -14.29 3.79 -20.05
N THR A 192 -14.36 3.75 -21.38
CA THR A 192 -13.19 3.61 -22.26
C THR A 192 -13.24 4.60 -23.42
N SER A 193 -12.10 4.80 -24.06
CA SER A 193 -11.97 5.54 -25.32
C SER A 193 -11.51 4.58 -26.43
N GLN A 194 -11.62 5.01 -27.70
CA GLN A 194 -11.08 4.23 -28.83
C GLN A 194 -9.56 4.01 -28.68
N PHE A 195 -8.85 5.05 -28.23
CA PHE A 195 -7.44 5.00 -27.93
C PHE A 195 -7.12 3.97 -26.84
N LEU A 196 -7.81 4.03 -25.70
CA LEU A 196 -7.55 3.12 -24.58
C LEU A 196 -7.91 1.67 -24.93
N THR A 197 -8.92 1.46 -25.77
CA THR A 197 -9.29 0.13 -26.30
C THR A 197 -8.16 -0.47 -27.15
N ALA A 198 -7.51 0.35 -28.00
CA ALA A 198 -6.37 -0.10 -28.80
C ALA A 198 -5.15 -0.40 -27.93
N VAL A 199 -4.85 0.48 -26.96
CA VAL A 199 -3.78 0.30 -25.97
C VAL A 199 -3.99 -0.98 -25.17
N LEU A 200 -5.20 -1.23 -24.67
CA LEU A 200 -5.51 -2.42 -23.87
C LEU A 200 -5.23 -3.71 -24.63
N ARG A 201 -5.57 -3.77 -25.92
CA ARG A 201 -5.29 -4.93 -26.77
C ARG A 201 -3.78 -5.17 -26.91
N ASN A 202 -3.02 -4.10 -27.13
CA ASN A 202 -1.57 -4.17 -27.25
C ASN A 202 -0.94 -4.60 -25.91
N LEU A 203 -1.37 -4.01 -24.80
CA LEU A 203 -0.90 -4.35 -23.46
C LEU A 203 -1.15 -5.82 -23.14
N THR A 204 -2.36 -6.31 -23.38
CA THR A 204 -2.72 -7.71 -23.11
C THR A 204 -1.82 -8.69 -23.88
N THR A 205 -1.48 -8.36 -25.12
CA THR A 205 -0.57 -9.16 -25.96
C THR A 205 0.86 -9.11 -25.43
N SER A 206 1.37 -7.91 -25.14
CA SER A 206 2.76 -7.69 -24.70
C SER A 206 3.04 -8.26 -23.31
N VAL A 207 2.12 -8.08 -22.36
CA VAL A 207 2.28 -8.55 -20.98
C VAL A 207 2.36 -10.07 -20.92
N SER A 208 1.56 -10.76 -21.74
CA SER A 208 1.56 -12.22 -21.83
C SER A 208 2.89 -12.80 -22.33
N ALA A 209 3.73 -11.99 -22.98
CA ALA A 209 5.03 -12.40 -23.49
C ALA A 209 6.18 -12.23 -22.47
N ILE A 210 5.94 -11.64 -21.30
CA ILE A 210 6.99 -11.35 -20.31
C ILE A 210 7.35 -12.63 -19.52
N PRO A 211 8.59 -13.16 -19.64
CA PRO A 211 8.95 -14.42 -19.01
C PRO A 211 8.93 -14.37 -17.48
N GLY A 212 8.22 -15.31 -16.87
CA GLY A 212 8.18 -15.47 -15.42
C GLY A 212 7.41 -14.37 -14.69
N VAL A 213 6.48 -13.71 -15.38
CA VAL A 213 5.42 -12.89 -14.79
C VAL A 213 4.16 -13.73 -14.67
N SER A 214 3.51 -13.69 -13.50
CA SER A 214 2.18 -14.25 -13.30
C SER A 214 1.17 -13.11 -13.18
N LEU A 215 0.26 -13.02 -14.14
CA LEU A 215 -0.95 -12.22 -14.00
C LEU A 215 -1.96 -12.97 -13.11
N PHE A 216 -2.71 -12.22 -12.30
CA PHE A 216 -3.88 -12.77 -11.60
C PHE A 216 -5.15 -12.59 -12.43
N ASP A 217 -5.25 -11.46 -13.13
CA ASP A 217 -6.33 -11.17 -14.07
C ASP A 217 -5.73 -10.65 -15.39
N ALA A 218 -6.45 -10.84 -16.50
CA ALA A 218 -6.12 -10.15 -17.72
C ALA A 218 -6.24 -8.62 -17.50
N PRO A 219 -5.35 -7.80 -18.11
CA PRO A 219 -5.54 -6.36 -18.09
C PRO A 219 -6.96 -6.01 -18.55
N HIS A 220 -7.61 -5.08 -17.85
CA HIS A 220 -9.00 -4.72 -18.15
C HIS A 220 -9.30 -3.28 -17.80
N ILE A 221 -10.38 -2.75 -18.38
CA ILE A 221 -10.87 -1.41 -18.06
C ILE A 221 -11.48 -1.41 -16.66
N THR A 222 -11.03 -0.47 -15.84
CA THR A 222 -11.64 -0.12 -14.56
C THR A 222 -11.84 1.39 -14.51
N GLY A 223 -12.84 1.87 -13.77
CA GLY A 223 -13.08 3.31 -13.65
C GLY A 223 -13.26 4.06 -14.97
N ASP A 224 -13.09 5.38 -14.94
CA ASP A 224 -13.08 6.22 -16.14
C ASP A 224 -11.69 6.26 -16.80
N ARG A 225 -11.58 5.64 -17.98
CA ARG A 225 -10.39 5.65 -18.83
C ARG A 225 -9.12 5.16 -18.11
N CYS A 226 -9.26 4.11 -17.30
CA CYS A 226 -8.13 3.45 -16.65
C CYS A 226 -8.05 1.97 -17.04
N ILE A 227 -6.85 1.42 -17.09
CA ILE A 227 -6.55 0.00 -17.28
C ILE A 227 -5.86 -0.50 -16.01
N GLN A 228 -6.45 -1.49 -15.37
CA GLN A 228 -5.84 -2.17 -14.22
C GLN A 228 -5.02 -3.37 -14.70
N VAL A 229 -3.83 -3.52 -14.11
CA VAL A 229 -2.94 -4.67 -14.31
C VAL A 229 -2.62 -5.26 -12.94
N THR A 230 -3.16 -6.45 -12.67
CA THR A 230 -2.98 -7.15 -11.40
C THR A 230 -2.03 -8.33 -11.60
N VAL A 231 -0.87 -8.28 -10.94
CA VAL A 231 0.15 -9.33 -10.98
C VAL A 231 0.35 -9.99 -9.63
N ALA A 232 0.98 -11.16 -9.61
CA ALA A 232 1.57 -11.70 -8.39
C ALA A 232 2.58 -10.69 -7.81
N GLN A 233 2.65 -10.58 -6.48
CA GLN A 233 3.59 -9.67 -5.81
C GLN A 233 5.04 -9.99 -6.18
N SER A 234 5.38 -11.27 -6.36
CA SER A 234 6.70 -11.68 -6.85
C SER A 234 7.01 -11.24 -8.29
N SER A 235 5.98 -10.96 -9.09
CA SER A 235 6.11 -10.50 -10.47
C SER A 235 6.21 -8.98 -10.59
N ALA A 236 5.83 -8.23 -9.55
CA ALA A 236 5.85 -6.76 -9.56
C ALA A 236 7.22 -6.17 -9.96
N PRO A 237 8.38 -6.63 -9.44
CA PRO A 237 9.69 -6.08 -9.84
C PRO A 237 10.03 -6.29 -11.31
N LYS A 238 9.48 -7.33 -11.97
CA LYS A 238 9.67 -7.57 -13.41
C LYS A 238 8.64 -6.82 -14.25
N MET A 239 7.43 -6.67 -13.73
CA MET A 239 6.35 -5.94 -14.40
C MET A 239 6.63 -4.44 -14.45
N PHE A 240 7.20 -3.91 -13.37
CA PHE A 240 7.34 -2.48 -13.15
C PHE A 240 8.13 -1.76 -14.25
N PRO A 241 9.36 -2.19 -14.66
CA PRO A 241 10.08 -1.53 -15.74
C PRO A 241 9.36 -1.61 -17.08
N PHE A 242 8.69 -2.73 -17.36
CA PHE A 242 7.89 -2.88 -18.57
C PHE A 242 6.73 -1.89 -18.61
N LEU A 243 5.99 -1.72 -17.50
CA LEU A 243 4.86 -0.79 -17.44
C LEU A 243 5.30 0.66 -17.55
N LEU A 244 6.45 1.04 -16.96
CA LEU A 244 7.02 2.37 -17.12
C LEU A 244 7.30 2.68 -18.60
N GLU A 245 8.00 1.78 -19.29
CA GLU A 245 8.32 1.95 -20.70
C GLU A 245 7.06 1.94 -21.58
N PHE A 246 6.12 1.02 -21.30
CA PHE A 246 4.88 0.91 -22.03
C PHE A 246 4.02 2.16 -21.87
N ALA A 247 3.82 2.65 -20.65
CA ALA A 247 3.04 3.84 -20.36
C ALA A 247 3.62 5.07 -21.06
N ALA A 248 4.93 5.29 -20.90
CA ALA A 248 5.64 6.42 -21.49
C ALA A 248 5.55 6.43 -23.03
N LYS A 249 5.75 5.27 -23.69
CA LYS A 249 5.62 5.15 -25.16
C LYS A 249 4.21 5.41 -25.67
N ASN A 250 3.20 5.17 -24.84
CA ASN A 250 1.80 5.35 -25.20
C ASN A 250 1.19 6.62 -24.60
N GLN A 251 1.96 7.53 -24.00
CA GLN A 251 1.43 8.76 -23.39
C GLN A 251 0.31 8.46 -22.37
N LEU A 252 0.53 7.43 -21.54
CA LEU A 252 -0.35 7.07 -20.43
C LEU A 252 0.32 7.48 -19.13
N GLY A 253 -0.49 7.90 -18.17
CA GLY A 253 -0.04 7.95 -16.80
C GLY A 253 0.05 6.54 -16.20
N LEU A 254 0.89 6.39 -15.19
CA LEU A 254 1.09 5.15 -14.45
C LEU A 254 1.02 5.44 -12.95
N LEU A 255 0.20 4.67 -12.26
CA LEU A 255 0.02 4.69 -10.81
C LEU A 255 0.39 3.32 -10.23
N ASP A 256 1.21 3.34 -9.19
CA ASP A 256 1.39 2.23 -8.28
C ASP A 256 0.27 2.31 -7.21
N LEU A 257 -0.74 1.44 -7.34
CA LEU A 257 -1.89 1.45 -6.42
C LEU A 257 -1.50 0.95 -5.03
N PHE A 258 -0.45 0.14 -4.91
CA PHE A 258 0.02 -0.35 -3.61
C PHE A 258 0.68 0.77 -2.80
N ARG A 259 1.42 1.66 -3.47
CA ARG A 259 2.07 2.82 -2.85
C ARG A 259 1.23 4.10 -2.88
N HIS A 260 0.06 4.07 -3.53
CA HIS A 260 -0.76 5.25 -3.83
C HIS A 260 0.03 6.37 -4.52
N LEU A 261 0.98 6.00 -5.38
CA LEU A 261 1.95 6.93 -5.96
C LEU A 261 1.84 6.97 -7.49
N VAL A 262 1.53 8.14 -8.03
CA VAL A 262 1.60 8.44 -9.46
C VAL A 262 3.06 8.57 -9.85
N LEU A 263 3.48 7.75 -10.81
CA LEU A 263 4.86 7.65 -11.29
C LEU A 263 5.05 8.33 -12.64
N LEU A 264 4.03 8.27 -13.49
CA LEU A 264 3.98 8.95 -14.80
C LEU A 264 2.62 9.66 -14.92
N PHE A 265 2.63 10.85 -15.52
CA PHE A 265 1.48 11.72 -15.70
C PHE A 265 0.82 11.58 -17.08
N GLY A 266 1.54 11.04 -18.08
CA GLY A 266 1.06 10.80 -19.44
C GLY A 266 1.51 11.83 -20.48
N ASP A 267 2.26 12.87 -20.07
CA ASP A 267 2.82 13.93 -20.91
C ASP A 267 4.36 13.98 -20.87
N GLU A 268 4.98 12.85 -20.56
CA GLU A 268 6.42 12.71 -20.37
C GLU A 268 7.25 13.09 -21.59
N ASP A 269 8.25 13.96 -21.37
CA ASP A 269 9.28 14.25 -22.34
C ASP A 269 10.38 13.16 -22.30
N LEU A 270 10.32 12.25 -23.25
CA LEU A 270 11.23 11.09 -23.34
C LEU A 270 12.67 11.46 -23.71
N ARG A 271 12.96 12.74 -24.01
CA ARG A 271 14.33 13.24 -24.24
C ARG A 271 15.11 13.39 -22.95
N VAL A 272 14.43 13.42 -21.82
CA VAL A 272 15.03 13.54 -20.49
C VAL A 272 14.69 12.29 -19.70
N GLU A 273 15.70 11.60 -19.19
CA GLU A 273 15.52 10.53 -18.21
C GLU A 273 15.65 11.10 -16.80
N VAL A 274 14.85 10.59 -15.85
CA VAL A 274 14.94 10.99 -14.44
C VAL A 274 15.34 9.78 -13.62
N SER A 275 16.38 9.89 -12.81
CA SER A 275 16.82 8.82 -11.92
C SER A 275 17.05 9.31 -10.51
N THR A 276 16.88 8.40 -9.56
CA THR A 276 17.41 8.46 -8.20
C THR A 276 18.28 7.22 -7.97
N PRO A 277 18.96 7.08 -6.83
CA PRO A 277 19.66 5.84 -6.50
C PRO A 277 18.76 4.58 -6.50
N GLU A 278 17.45 4.75 -6.29
CA GLU A 278 16.49 3.65 -6.14
C GLU A 278 15.72 3.31 -7.42
N TRP A 279 15.51 4.27 -8.33
CA TRP A 279 14.67 4.06 -9.50
C TRP A 279 15.03 4.97 -10.68
N THR A 280 14.50 4.62 -11.86
CA THR A 280 14.66 5.39 -13.10
C THR A 280 13.33 5.47 -13.84
N LEU A 281 12.95 6.68 -14.25
CA LEU A 281 11.79 6.97 -15.07
C LEU A 281 12.26 7.31 -16.50
N PRO A 282 11.59 6.78 -17.53
CA PRO A 282 12.02 6.92 -18.93
C PRO A 282 11.85 8.33 -19.52
N GLY A 283 11.17 9.23 -18.79
CA GLY A 283 10.74 10.55 -19.21
C GLY A 283 10.47 11.47 -18.00
N VAL A 284 10.34 12.78 -18.24
CA VAL A 284 9.88 13.76 -17.24
C VAL A 284 8.61 14.45 -17.70
N SER A 285 7.58 14.48 -16.85
CA SER A 285 6.46 15.40 -17.03
C SER A 285 6.86 16.75 -16.46
N PHE A 286 7.06 17.77 -17.30
CA PHE A 286 7.37 19.12 -16.78
C PHE A 286 6.16 19.75 -16.08
N ALA A 287 4.94 19.42 -16.49
CA ALA A 287 3.73 19.85 -15.79
C ALA A 287 3.57 19.16 -14.42
N GLY A 288 3.98 17.89 -14.31
CA GLY A 288 3.96 17.10 -13.09
C GLY A 288 5.19 17.27 -12.18
N LEU A 289 6.27 17.86 -12.70
CA LEU A 289 7.55 18.01 -11.98
C LEU A 289 7.41 18.76 -10.64
N PRO A 290 6.64 19.88 -10.54
CA PRO A 290 6.41 20.54 -9.25
C PRO A 290 5.81 19.59 -8.20
N ALA A 291 4.87 18.73 -8.59
CA ALA A 291 4.25 17.76 -7.70
C ALA A 291 5.23 16.66 -7.25
N LEU A 292 6.10 16.19 -8.17
CA LEU A 292 7.15 15.23 -7.86
C LEU A 292 8.16 15.79 -6.85
N LEU A 293 8.61 17.03 -7.06
CA LEU A 293 9.51 17.71 -6.13
C LEU A 293 8.80 17.98 -4.79
N GLN A 294 7.56 18.44 -4.81
CA GLN A 294 6.78 18.68 -3.59
C GLN A 294 6.69 17.40 -2.72
N ALA A 295 6.45 16.25 -3.34
CA ALA A 295 6.41 14.96 -2.66
C ALA A 295 7.73 14.58 -1.95
N ALA A 296 8.86 14.95 -2.54
CA ALA A 296 10.17 14.76 -1.92
C ALA A 296 10.34 15.63 -0.67
N THR A 297 9.82 16.85 -0.67
CA THR A 297 9.86 17.70 0.53
C THR A 297 8.94 17.19 1.65
N GLN A 298 7.87 16.47 1.30
CA GLN A 298 6.90 15.88 2.23
C GLN A 298 7.32 14.49 2.74
N GLY A 299 8.43 13.93 2.27
CA GLY A 299 8.91 12.62 2.69
C GLY A 299 8.05 11.45 2.18
N LEU A 300 7.42 11.61 1.01
CA LEU A 300 6.65 10.53 0.37
C LEU A 300 7.54 9.44 -0.28
N PHE A 301 8.85 9.62 -0.28
CA PHE A 301 9.82 8.62 -0.74
C PHE A 301 10.56 8.03 0.46
N ASP A 302 10.97 6.76 0.34
CA ASP A 302 11.65 6.01 1.42
C ASP A 302 12.95 6.69 1.88
N ASN A 303 13.59 7.47 1.01
CA ASN A 303 14.77 8.29 1.28
C ASN A 303 14.56 9.71 0.73
N LYS A 304 15.35 10.68 1.19
CA LYS A 304 15.45 11.98 0.53
C LYS A 304 16.10 11.79 -0.84
N PRO A 305 15.35 11.92 -1.95
CA PRO A 305 15.89 11.60 -3.25
C PRO A 305 16.82 12.72 -3.74
N VAL A 306 17.97 12.31 -4.30
CA VAL A 306 18.73 13.15 -5.22
C VAL A 306 18.22 12.80 -6.62
N PHE A 307 17.58 13.76 -7.28
CA PHE A 307 17.11 13.57 -8.65
C PHE A 307 18.21 13.93 -9.63
N GLU A 308 18.42 13.05 -10.61
CA GLU A 308 19.29 13.27 -11.76
C GLU A 308 18.46 13.32 -13.03
N PHE A 309 18.51 14.42 -13.76
CA PHE A 309 17.85 14.61 -15.04
C PHE A 309 18.90 14.54 -16.15
N HIS A 310 18.83 13.48 -16.95
CA HIS A 310 19.78 13.18 -18.02
C HIS A 310 19.16 13.53 -19.38
N VAL A 311 19.62 14.62 -20.00
CA VAL A 311 19.18 15.02 -21.34
C VAL A 311 19.91 14.19 -22.38
N LYS A 312 19.21 13.21 -22.98
CA LYS A 312 19.79 12.15 -23.83
C LYS A 312 20.58 12.68 -25.03
N GLU A 313 20.09 13.73 -25.69
CA GLU A 313 20.73 14.26 -26.90
C GLU A 313 22.03 15.02 -26.62
N SER A 314 22.11 15.75 -25.51
CA SER A 314 23.26 16.60 -25.19
C SER A 314 24.21 15.99 -24.17
N GLY A 315 23.81 14.91 -23.48
CA GLY A 315 24.48 14.41 -22.28
C GLY A 315 24.51 15.41 -21.13
N THR A 316 23.55 16.36 -21.10
CA THR A 316 23.49 17.33 -19.99
C THR A 316 22.93 16.59 -18.77
N LEU A 317 23.64 16.67 -17.66
CA LEU A 317 23.16 16.24 -16.35
C LEU A 317 22.74 17.46 -15.54
N ILE A 318 21.52 17.40 -15.01
CA ILE A 318 21.02 18.33 -14.00
C ILE A 318 20.72 17.53 -12.74
N THR A 319 21.15 18.03 -11.59
CA THR A 319 20.86 17.40 -10.29
C THR A 319 19.90 18.29 -9.50
N ALA A 320 19.01 17.70 -8.71
CA ALA A 320 18.17 18.42 -7.77
C ALA A 320 18.08 17.66 -6.45
N GLU A 321 18.37 18.35 -5.35
CA GLU A 321 18.35 17.79 -4.00
C GLU A 321 17.69 18.78 -3.03
N TYR A 322 16.90 18.28 -2.09
CA TYR A 322 16.25 19.10 -1.06
C TYR A 322 16.92 18.93 0.30
N GLU A 323 17.65 19.96 0.72
CA GLU A 323 18.34 20.00 2.01
C GLU A 323 18.06 21.31 2.74
N LEU A 324 17.97 21.23 4.08
CA LEU A 324 17.90 22.41 4.96
C LEU A 324 16.83 23.46 4.58
N GLY A 325 15.73 23.03 3.95
CA GLY A 325 14.61 23.90 3.59
C GLY A 325 14.70 24.53 2.21
N PHE A 326 15.66 24.14 1.36
CA PHE A 326 15.80 24.62 -0.01
C PHE A 326 16.16 23.49 -0.99
N TRP A 327 15.85 23.73 -2.26
CA TRP A 327 16.30 22.93 -3.40
C TRP A 327 17.64 23.45 -3.90
N ALA A 328 18.65 22.59 -3.95
CA ALA A 328 19.91 22.84 -4.63
C ALA A 328 19.86 22.19 -6.02
N ILE A 329 19.95 23.01 -7.07
CA ILE A 329 19.80 22.57 -8.46
C ILE A 329 21.12 22.80 -9.20
N GLY A 330 21.77 21.71 -9.60
CA GLY A 330 23.10 21.72 -10.19
C GLY A 330 23.10 21.46 -11.69
N ARG A 331 23.95 22.17 -12.45
CA ARG A 331 24.30 21.88 -13.84
C ARG A 331 25.77 22.22 -14.09
N GLY A 332 26.62 21.19 -14.14
CA GLY A 332 28.07 21.38 -14.26
C GLY A 332 28.63 22.16 -13.06
N ARG A 333 29.09 23.40 -13.29
CA ARG A 333 29.59 24.29 -12.21
C ARG A 333 28.55 25.29 -11.69
N GLN A 334 27.36 25.33 -12.30
CA GLN A 334 26.29 26.23 -11.88
C GLN A 334 25.44 25.53 -10.81
N VAL A 335 25.13 26.26 -9.73
CA VAL A 335 24.21 25.82 -8.69
C VAL A 335 23.24 26.97 -8.44
N GLN A 336 21.95 26.66 -8.38
CA GLN A 336 20.89 27.60 -7.97
C GLN A 336 20.17 27.02 -6.75
N GLU A 337 19.87 27.89 -5.78
CA GLU A 337 19.11 27.54 -4.59
C GLU A 337 17.76 28.25 -4.60
N VAL A 338 16.69 27.50 -4.42
CA VAL A 338 15.31 28.01 -4.37
C VAL A 338 14.52 27.32 -3.28
N LYS A 339 13.48 27.96 -2.76
CA LYS A 339 12.67 27.37 -1.66
C LYS A 339 11.54 26.50 -2.18
N GLU A 340 10.88 26.98 -3.23
CA GLU A 340 9.63 26.41 -3.71
C GLU A 340 9.88 25.32 -4.76
N ALA A 341 9.10 24.24 -4.69
CA ALA A 341 9.16 23.15 -5.67
C ALA A 341 8.85 23.63 -7.10
N GLN A 342 7.96 24.62 -7.25
CA GLN A 342 7.63 25.21 -8.54
C GLN A 342 8.84 25.94 -9.17
N GLU A 343 9.53 26.77 -8.39
CA GLU A 343 10.72 27.49 -8.87
C GLU A 343 11.83 26.50 -9.27
N ALA A 344 11.98 25.42 -8.51
CA ALA A 344 12.94 24.37 -8.84
C ALA A 344 12.60 23.67 -10.16
N ALA A 345 11.32 23.33 -10.36
CA ALA A 345 10.83 22.75 -11.61
C ALA A 345 11.07 23.68 -12.81
N ASP A 346 10.82 24.99 -12.66
CA ASP A 346 11.03 25.98 -13.71
C ASP A 346 12.51 26.07 -14.13
N ILE A 347 13.44 26.02 -13.16
CA ILE A 347 14.89 26.01 -13.43
C ILE A 347 15.30 24.72 -14.15
N ILE A 348 14.86 23.56 -13.66
CA ILE A 348 15.16 22.26 -14.26
C ILE A 348 14.64 22.21 -15.70
N GLN A 349 13.37 22.60 -15.93
CA GLN A 349 12.80 22.69 -17.27
C GLN A 349 13.60 23.64 -18.14
N ALA A 350 14.04 24.77 -17.58
CA ALA A 350 14.82 25.73 -18.34
C ALA A 350 16.20 25.19 -18.75
N TRP A 351 16.80 24.35 -17.93
CA TRP A 351 18.08 23.74 -18.21
C TRP A 351 17.99 22.51 -19.13
N CYS A 352 16.89 21.76 -19.06
CA CYS A 352 16.59 20.62 -19.90
C CYS A 352 16.18 21.01 -21.33
N VAL A 353 15.36 22.06 -21.49
CA VAL A 353 14.75 22.43 -22.78
C VAL A 353 15.39 23.70 -23.34
N PRO A 354 16.15 23.63 -24.45
CA PRO A 354 16.72 24.80 -25.10
C PRO A 354 15.65 25.83 -25.49
N GLU A 355 15.97 27.11 -25.37
CA GLU A 355 15.04 28.23 -25.52
C GLU A 355 14.31 28.29 -26.88
N ARG A 356 14.94 27.77 -27.95
CA ARG A 356 14.31 27.63 -29.29
C ARG A 356 13.12 26.67 -29.30
N VAL A 357 13.13 25.63 -28.47
CA VAL A 357 12.06 24.62 -28.38
C VAL A 357 10.90 25.14 -27.53
N ARG A 358 11.19 25.86 -26.44
CA ARG A 358 10.16 26.50 -25.59
C ARG A 358 9.27 27.48 -26.36
N ARG A 359 9.85 28.27 -27.28
CA ARG A 359 9.09 29.20 -28.14
C ARG A 359 8.17 28.50 -29.16
N GLN A 360 8.47 27.26 -29.56
CA GLN A 360 7.62 26.49 -30.48
C GLN A 360 6.48 25.77 -29.74
N GLN A 361 6.70 25.33 -28.50
CA GLN A 361 5.66 24.72 -27.66
C GLN A 361 4.63 25.76 -27.18
N ALA A 362 5.05 26.97 -26.82
CA ALA A 362 4.17 28.07 -26.45
C ALA A 362 3.30 28.62 -27.61
N GLN A 363 3.56 28.21 -28.86
CA GLN A 363 2.76 28.56 -30.04
C GLN A 363 1.75 27.46 -30.43
N ARG A 364 1.74 26.32 -29.73
CA ARG A 364 0.91 25.14 -30.04
C ARG A 364 -0.10 24.77 -28.95
N GLY A 365 0.03 25.32 -27.75
CA GLY A 365 -1.05 25.37 -26.75
C GLY A 365 -1.79 26.70 -26.88
#